data_AF-A0A419IBS4-F1
#
_entry.id   AF-A0A419IBS4-F1
#
_cell.length_a   1.000
_cell.length_b   1.000
_cell.length_c   1.000
_cell.angle_alpha   90.00
_cell.angle_beta   90.00
_cell.angle_gamma   90.00
#
_symmetry.space_group_name_H-M   'P 1'
#
loop_
_entity.id
_entity.type
_entity.pdbx_description
1 polymer ?
#
loop_
_entity_poly.entity_id
_entity_poly.type
_entity_poly.pdbx_seq_one_letter_code
_entity_poly.pdbx_strand_id
1 'polypeptide(L)' 'MLTVEQAADWLAVSRTTMFALIRDEVVPSVLVGRYRRVPADELTAYIERLVAQAGKF' A
#
# COMPACT_ATOMS: atom_id res chain seq x y z
N MET A 1 -8.46 3.73 7.61
CA MET A 1 -7.46 2.68 7.89
C MET A 1 -7.94 1.39 7.23
N LEU A 2 -7.14 0.85 6.31
CA LEU A 2 -7.42 -0.37 5.55
C LEU A 2 -6.68 -1.54 6.18
N THR A 3 -7.20 -2.77 6.03
CA THR A 3 -6.37 -3.96 6.22
C THR A 3 -5.35 -4.08 5.08
N VAL A 4 -4.32 -4.90 5.28
CA VAL A 4 -3.37 -5.24 4.20
C VAL A 4 -4.10 -5.84 2.99
N GLU A 5 -5.12 -6.67 3.23
CA GLU A 5 -5.94 -7.27 2.17
C GLU A 5 -6.75 -6.23 1.40
N GLN A 6 -7.43 -5.31 2.10
CA GLN A 6 -8.19 -4.24 1.45
C GLN A 6 -7.30 -3.32 0.60
N ALA A 7 -6.08 -3.04 1.08
CA ALA A 7 -5.12 -2.24 0.33
C ALA A 7 -4.58 -3.00 -0.91
N ALA A 8 -4.41 -4.31 -0.81
CA ALA A 8 -4.02 -5.15 -1.94
C ALA A 8 -5.12 -5.19 -3.02
N ASP A 9 -6.39 -5.37 -2.61
CA ASP A 9 -7.55 -5.29 -3.50
C ASP A 9 -7.65 -3.93 -4.20
N TRP A 10 -7.42 -2.84 -3.46
CA TRP A 10 -7.43 -1.48 -4.01
C TRP A 10 -6.39 -1.25 -5.11
N LEU A 11 -5.19 -1.82 -4.94
CA LEU A 11 -4.12 -1.75 -5.94
C LEU A 11 -4.24 -2.83 -7.03
N ALA A 12 -5.22 -3.73 -6.94
CA ALA A 12 -5.35 -4.92 -7.76
C ALA A 12 -4.07 -5.80 -7.78
N VAL A 13 -3.40 -5.91 -6.64
CA VAL A 13 -2.18 -6.72 -6.46
C VAL A 13 -2.42 -7.90 -5.51
N SER A 14 -1.53 -8.90 -5.58
CA SER A 14 -1.59 -10.01 -4.63
C SER A 14 -1.29 -9.55 -3.19
N ARG A 15 -1.85 -10.24 -2.20
CA ARG A 15 -1.52 -10.03 -0.77
C ARG A 15 -0.01 -10.10 -0.52
N THR A 16 0.68 -11.03 -1.17
CA THR A 16 2.13 -11.20 -1.08
C THR A 16 2.87 -9.97 -1.57
N THR A 17 2.44 -9.40 -2.70
CA THR A 17 2.98 -8.15 -3.24
C THR A 17 2.76 -7.00 -2.25
N MET A 18 1.57 -6.90 -1.65
CA MET A 18 1.30 -5.89 -0.65
C MET A 18 2.18 -6.04 0.60
N PHE A 19 2.41 -7.26 1.07
CA PHE A 19 3.36 -7.51 2.16
C PHE A 19 4.80 -7.18 1.78
N ALA A 20 5.21 -7.41 0.53
CA ALA A 20 6.52 -6.98 0.03
C ALA A 20 6.64 -5.45 0.04
N LEU A 21 5.62 -4.71 -0.43
CA LEU A 21 5.61 -3.24 -0.40
C LEU A 21 5.71 -2.67 1.03
N ILE A 22 5.07 -3.32 2.00
CA ILE A 22 5.16 -2.94 3.41
C ILE A 22 6.55 -3.29 3.98
N ARG A 23 7.09 -4.47 3.64
CA ARG A 23 8.42 -4.93 4.07
C ARG A 23 9.52 -4.04 3.52
N ASP A 24 9.38 -3.61 2.28
CA ASP A 24 10.33 -2.76 1.57
C ASP A 24 10.13 -1.27 1.94
N GLU A 25 9.29 -0.97 2.93
CA GLU A 25 8.99 0.37 3.47
C GLU A 25 8.45 1.36 2.43
N VAL A 26 7.96 0.86 1.30
CA VAL A 26 7.39 1.66 0.20
C VAL A 26 5.99 2.14 0.54
N VAL A 27 5.19 1.30 1.19
CA VAL A 27 3.85 1.63 1.69
C VAL A 27 3.86 1.58 3.21
N PRO A 28 3.81 2.74 3.90
CA PRO A 28 3.77 2.77 5.34
C PRO A 28 2.58 2.00 5.91
N SER A 29 2.84 1.27 6.99
CA SER A 29 1.82 0.55 7.74
C SER A 29 1.96 0.82 9.22
N VAL A 30 0.82 0.86 9.91
CA VAL A 30 0.74 1.07 11.36
C VAL A 30 0.31 -0.23 12.01
N LEU A 31 1.02 -0.66 13.04
CA LEU A 31 0.59 -1.77 13.88
C LEU A 31 -0.51 -1.29 14.83
N VAL A 32 -1.72 -1.85 14.68
CA VAL A 32 -2.85 -1.60 15.57
C VAL A 32 -3.15 -2.90 16.32
N GLY A 33 -2.69 -2.97 17.56
CA GLY A 33 -2.69 -4.21 18.34
C GLY A 33 -1.74 -5.25 17.74
N ARG A 34 -2.30 -6.35 17.23
CA ARG A 34 -1.54 -7.42 16.54
C ARG A 34 -1.63 -7.38 15.01
N TYR A 35 -2.44 -6.47 14.45
CA TYR A 35 -2.72 -6.41 13.01
C TYR A 35 -2.09 -5.17 12.37
N ARG A 36 -1.48 -5.34 11.20
CA ARG A 36 -1.04 -4.21 10.37
C ARG A 36 -2.23 -3.57 9.68
N ARG A 37 -2.29 -2.25 9.75
CA ARG A 37 -3.25 -1.39 9.06
C ARG A 37 -2.52 -0.44 8.15
N VAL A 38 -3.08 -0.19 6.98
CA VAL A 38 -2.54 0.72 5.99
C VAL A 38 -3.37 2.00 6.03
N PRO A 39 -2.77 3.17 6.30
CA PRO A 39 -3.47 4.44 6.16
C PRO A 39 -3.93 4.63 4.70
N ALA A 40 -5.15 5.14 4.50
CA ALA A 40 -5.66 5.35 3.15
C ALA A 40 -4.87 6.46 2.43
N ASP A 41 -4.50 7.51 3.16
CA ASP A 41 -3.70 8.63 2.64
C ASP A 41 -2.34 8.17 2.11
N GLU A 42 -1.67 7.27 2.82
CA GLU A 42 -0.39 6.68 2.39
C GLU A 42 -0.54 5.81 1.14
N LEU A 43 -1.65 5.07 1.05
CA LEU A 43 -1.96 4.27 -0.14
C LEU A 43 -2.22 5.16 -1.36
N THR A 44 -2.97 6.25 -1.18
CA THR A 44 -3.20 7.26 -2.22
C THR A 44 -1.89 7.90 -2.66
N ALA A 45 -1.04 8.33 -1.72
CA ALA A 45 0.26 8.91 -2.03
C ALA A 45 1.17 7.94 -2.82
N TYR A 46 1.10 6.64 -2.52
CA TYR A 46 1.80 5.62 -3.30
C TYR A 46 1.27 5.53 -4.73
N ILE A 47 -0.05 5.53 -4.93
CA ILE A 47 -0.67 5.55 -6.26
C ILE A 47 -0.27 6.79 -7.04
N GLU A 48 -0.28 7.98 -6.42
CA GLU A 48 0.17 9.22 -7.05
C GLU A 48 1.63 9.13 -7.51
N ARG A 49 2.53 8.55 -6.70
CA ARG A 49 3.92 8.30 -7.08
C ARG A 49 4.04 7.31 -8.24
N LEU A 50 3.22 6.27 -8.27
CA LEU A 50 3.17 5.31 -9.38
C LEU A 50 2.70 5.99 -10.67
N VAL A 51 1.63 6.79 -10.60
CA VAL A 51 1.11 7.53 -11.75
C VAL A 51 2.13 8.56 -12.24
N ALA A 52 2.84 9.26 -11.36
CA ALA A 52 3.89 10.20 -11.73
C ALA A 52 5.10 9.51 -12.38
N GLN A 53 5.45 8.30 -11.95
CA GLN A 53 6.51 7.50 -12.59
C GLN A 53 6.07 6.92 -13.94
N ALA A 54 4.82 6.45 -14.02
CA ALA A 54 4.23 5.91 -15.24
C ALA A 54 3.93 7.01 -16.27
N GLY A 55 3.58 8.23 -15.85
CA GLY A 55 3.34 9.40 -16.70
C GLY A 55 4.58 9.95 -17.43
N LYS A 56 5.67 9.19 -17.48
CA LYS A 56 6.80 9.42 -18.39
C LYS A 56 6.61 8.67 -19.71
N PHE A 57 5.42 8.77 -20.31
CA PHE A 57 5.17 8.35 -21.70
C PHE A 57 4.99 9.57 -22.58
#